data_AF-A0A8C3FWS8-F1
#
_entry.id   AF-A0A8C3FWS8-F1
#
_cell.length_a   1.000
_cell.length_b   1.000
_cell.length_c   1.000
_cell.angle_alpha   90.00
_cell.angle_beta   90.00
_cell.angle_gamma   90.00
#
_symmetry.space_group_name_H-M   'P 1'
#
loop_
_entity.id
_entity.type
_entity.pdbx_description
1 polymer ?
#
loop_
_entity_poly.entity_id
_entity_poly.type
_entity_poly.pdbx_seq_one_letter_code
_entity_poly.pdbx_strand_id
1 'polypeptide(L)'
;NNGTSVCFTCRCSSIFFLLVASLLNAAVFSCQGSQKELLNLTQQDYMNRIEDLNQSLKDAWASDQKVKALKIVIQVSLYIDSNTLVDQDLKSVNDTAKETCLNWFFKIASIRELIPRFYVEAAILKCNKFLSKTGISECLPRLTAMIRGIGDPLVAVYARAYLCRVGMEVAPHLKESLNKNFFDFLLTFKQMHGDTVQNQLVVQCVEIPSYLTLYSPAIDWILQCIAYRAPEVLLTEMMERCKKLGNNALLLNSVMSAFRAEFIAARSMDFIGMIKECDESGFPKHLLFRSLGLNLAMADPPECDRLQILNEAWKVITKLKNPQDYINCAEVWVEYTCRHFTKREVNTVLADVIKHMTPDRAFEDAYPQLHSIIQKIITYFHDFSVLFSAEKFLPFLDMFQKESVRVEVCKCIMEAFIKHQQDATKDPVILNALLHVCKTMHDSVNALTLEDEKRMLASLINGFIKMVSFGRDFEQQLSFYVEARSMFCNLEPVLVQLVHSVNQLAMETRKVMKGNHSRKTAAFVRACVAFCFITIPSLTSIFARLNLYLNSGQVALANQCLSQGKIGVCFNCIIILSCQKTEYYYDQSRGCTRVIRKLLESIKAG
;
A
#
# COMPACT_ATOMS: atom_id res chain seq x y z
N ASN A 1 10.81 -5.60 46.22
CA ASN A 1 9.57 -4.82 46.23
C ASN A 1 9.27 -4.24 44.85
N ASN A 2 8.37 -4.93 44.17
CA ASN A 2 7.37 -4.47 43.19
C ASN A 2 7.82 -3.47 42.10
N GLY A 3 8.03 -3.98 40.87
CA GLY A 3 8.17 -3.12 39.69
C GLY A 3 8.39 -3.81 38.33
N THR A 4 8.70 -5.10 38.28
CA THR A 4 9.15 -5.77 37.02
C THR A 4 8.24 -6.90 36.52
N SER A 5 7.03 -7.05 37.07
CA SER A 5 6.09 -8.15 36.76
C SER A 5 5.11 -7.88 35.61
N VAL A 6 5.35 -6.87 34.77
CA VAL A 6 4.51 -6.60 33.57
C VAL A 6 5.24 -6.99 32.27
N CYS A 7 6.38 -7.66 32.43
CA CYS A 7 7.10 -8.39 31.39
C CYS A 7 6.32 -9.67 31.02
N PHE A 8 6.53 -10.21 29.82
CA PHE A 8 6.21 -11.59 29.39
C PHE A 8 4.90 -11.91 28.64
N THR A 9 3.79 -11.20 28.83
CA THR A 9 2.47 -11.64 28.30
C THR A 9 2.04 -11.04 26.96
N CYS A 10 2.40 -9.79 26.62
CA CYS A 10 1.76 -9.07 25.50
C CYS A 10 2.41 -9.20 24.11
N ARG A 11 3.60 -9.80 23.98
CA ARG A 11 4.27 -9.97 22.66
C ARG A 11 4.33 -11.42 22.16
N CYS A 12 3.78 -12.36 22.94
CA CYS A 12 3.68 -13.78 22.61
C CYS A 12 2.45 -14.11 21.74
N SER A 13 1.56 -13.16 21.49
CA SER A 13 0.22 -13.43 20.92
C SER A 13 0.18 -13.53 19.40
N SER A 14 1.04 -12.81 18.68
CA SER A 14 0.91 -12.67 17.21
C SER A 14 1.63 -13.75 16.40
N ILE A 15 2.65 -14.40 16.98
CA ILE A 15 3.47 -15.43 16.32
C ILE A 15 2.97 -16.84 16.68
N PHE A 16 2.40 -16.99 17.88
CA PHE A 16 1.69 -18.20 18.32
C PHE A 16 0.50 -18.50 17.40
N PHE A 17 -0.26 -17.48 16.98
CA PHE A 17 -1.38 -17.67 16.04
C PHE A 17 -0.94 -18.14 14.64
N LEU A 18 0.22 -17.71 14.13
CA LEU A 18 0.71 -18.13 12.82
C LEU A 18 1.32 -19.53 12.85
N LEU A 19 2.07 -19.90 13.90
CA LEU A 19 2.64 -21.25 13.99
C LEU A 19 1.58 -22.31 14.33
N VAL A 20 0.65 -21.98 15.23
CA VAL A 20 -0.46 -22.87 15.64
C VAL A 20 -1.46 -23.02 14.49
N ALA A 21 -1.89 -21.95 13.80
CA ALA A 21 -2.80 -22.07 12.65
C ALA A 21 -2.18 -22.81 11.45
N SER A 22 -0.88 -22.60 11.17
CA SER A 22 -0.19 -23.28 10.07
C SER A 22 0.11 -24.76 10.36
N LEU A 23 0.38 -25.13 11.62
CA LEU A 23 0.54 -26.53 12.02
C LEU A 23 -0.79 -27.25 12.24
N LEU A 24 -1.88 -26.54 12.56
CA LEU A 24 -3.24 -27.09 12.58
C LEU A 24 -3.74 -27.47 11.18
N ASN A 25 -3.37 -26.72 10.14
CA ASN A 25 -3.63 -27.14 8.76
C ASN A 25 -2.74 -28.31 8.30
N ALA A 26 -1.59 -28.57 8.96
CA ALA A 26 -0.74 -29.72 8.68
C ALA A 26 -1.12 -30.98 9.49
N ALA A 27 -1.60 -30.80 10.73
CA ALA A 27 -2.01 -31.87 11.63
C ALA A 27 -3.28 -32.61 11.18
N VAL A 28 -4.11 -31.97 10.34
CA VAL A 28 -5.21 -32.63 9.62
C VAL A 28 -4.68 -33.65 8.59
N PHE A 29 -3.42 -33.50 8.13
CA PHE A 29 -2.86 -34.28 7.03
C PHE A 29 -1.94 -35.42 7.48
N SER A 30 -1.27 -35.29 8.63
CA SER A 30 -0.26 -36.25 9.11
C SER A 30 -0.74 -37.08 10.31
N CYS A 31 -1.63 -38.05 10.09
CA CYS A 31 -1.99 -39.04 11.13
C CYS A 31 -1.54 -40.46 10.76
N GLN A 32 -0.29 -40.78 11.07
CA GLN A 32 0.13 -42.17 11.34
C GLN A 32 0.80 -42.24 12.72
N GLY A 33 -0.01 -42.53 13.74
CA GLY A 33 0.48 -42.87 15.09
C GLY A 33 -0.57 -42.65 16.19
N SER A 34 -1.12 -43.74 16.74
CA SER A 34 -2.16 -43.84 17.79
C SER A 34 -3.60 -43.43 17.39
N GLN A 35 -4.24 -44.32 16.61
CA GLN A 35 -5.64 -44.26 16.23
C GLN A 35 -6.59 -44.61 17.40
N LYS A 36 -7.51 -43.70 17.73
CA LYS A 36 -8.98 -43.93 17.74
C LYS A 36 -9.79 -42.73 18.27
N GLU A 37 -9.19 -41.80 19.00
CA GLU A 37 -9.92 -40.62 19.54
C GLU A 37 -9.77 -39.32 18.72
N LEU A 38 -8.81 -39.24 17.78
CA LEU A 38 -8.51 -38.01 17.03
C LEU A 38 -9.17 -37.88 15.67
N LEU A 39 -9.84 -38.92 15.17
CA LEU A 39 -10.48 -38.92 13.85
C LEU A 39 -11.78 -38.10 13.78
N ASN A 40 -12.29 -37.60 14.91
CA ASN A 40 -13.60 -36.93 15.02
C ASN A 40 -13.53 -35.48 15.55
N LEU A 41 -12.35 -34.88 15.68
CA LEU A 41 -12.20 -33.52 16.22
C LEU A 41 -12.17 -32.50 15.08
N THR A 42 -12.93 -31.41 15.20
CA THR A 42 -12.84 -30.30 14.26
C THR A 42 -11.54 -29.51 14.47
N GLN A 43 -11.12 -28.71 13.48
CA GLN A 43 -9.95 -27.83 13.62
C GLN A 43 -10.02 -26.98 14.89
N GLN A 44 -11.22 -26.46 15.21
CA GLN A 44 -11.46 -25.64 16.39
C GLN A 44 -11.27 -26.43 17.69
N ASP A 45 -11.73 -27.69 17.73
CA ASP A 45 -11.57 -28.55 18.91
C ASP A 45 -10.10 -28.91 19.15
N TYR A 46 -9.32 -29.08 18.08
CA TYR A 46 -7.88 -29.29 18.15
C TYR A 46 -7.16 -28.02 18.66
N MET A 47 -7.58 -26.83 18.24
CA MET A 47 -7.04 -25.55 18.76
C MET A 47 -7.29 -25.42 20.26
N ASN A 48 -8.54 -25.64 20.69
CA ASN A 48 -8.92 -25.53 22.10
C ASN A 48 -8.11 -26.50 22.96
N ARG A 49 -7.89 -27.73 22.48
CA ARG A 49 -7.12 -28.75 23.22
C ARG A 49 -5.63 -28.38 23.33
N ILE A 50 -5.05 -27.72 22.32
CA ILE A 50 -3.69 -27.18 22.40
C ILE A 50 -3.63 -26.02 23.41
N GLU A 51 -4.62 -25.12 23.39
CA GLU A 51 -4.68 -24.00 24.33
C GLU A 51 -4.82 -24.47 25.79
N ASP A 52 -5.66 -25.48 26.05
CA ASP A 52 -5.84 -26.09 27.36
C ASP A 52 -4.54 -26.75 27.88
N LEU A 53 -3.82 -27.45 27.01
CA LEU A 53 -2.54 -28.06 27.34
C LEU A 53 -1.45 -27.00 27.56
N ASN A 54 -1.45 -25.91 26.79
CA ASN A 54 -0.53 -24.78 26.98
C ASN A 54 -0.79 -24.06 28.30
N GLN A 55 -2.05 -23.88 28.68
CA GLN A 55 -2.40 -23.30 29.97
C GLN A 55 -1.96 -24.22 31.12
N SER A 56 -2.23 -25.53 30.99
CA SER A 56 -1.77 -26.55 31.94
C SER A 56 -0.25 -26.59 32.09
N LEU A 57 0.49 -26.34 31.00
CA LEU A 57 1.95 -26.22 31.02
C LEU A 57 2.40 -25.00 31.80
N LYS A 58 1.82 -23.83 31.55
CA LYS A 58 2.14 -22.58 32.27
C LYS A 58 1.89 -22.74 33.76
N ASP A 59 0.77 -23.37 34.13
CA ASP A 59 0.40 -23.60 35.52
C ASP A 59 1.36 -24.59 36.21
N ALA A 60 1.74 -25.68 35.51
CA ALA A 60 2.72 -26.64 36.02
C ALA A 60 4.12 -26.04 36.16
N TRP A 61 4.51 -25.16 35.23
CA TRP A 61 5.79 -24.44 35.28
C TRP A 61 5.83 -23.41 36.41
N ALA A 62 4.75 -22.64 36.58
CA ALA A 62 4.61 -21.67 37.68
C ALA A 62 4.61 -22.35 39.06
N SER A 63 4.14 -23.59 39.13
CA SER A 63 4.11 -24.41 40.35
C SER A 63 5.40 -25.20 40.63
N ASP A 64 6.49 -24.93 39.89
CA ASP A 64 7.80 -25.63 39.93
C ASP A 64 7.72 -27.16 39.71
N GLN A 65 6.63 -27.66 39.11
CA GLN A 65 6.42 -29.08 38.80
C GLN A 65 7.14 -29.48 37.50
N LYS A 66 8.46 -29.34 37.46
CA LYS A 66 9.29 -29.46 36.23
C LYS A 66 9.14 -30.81 35.50
N VAL A 67 8.93 -31.91 36.22
CA VAL A 67 8.71 -33.24 35.60
C VAL A 67 7.32 -33.33 34.96
N LYS A 68 6.31 -32.74 35.60
CA LYS A 68 4.95 -32.65 35.04
C LYS A 68 4.93 -31.72 33.84
N ALA A 69 5.60 -30.57 33.93
CA ALA A 69 5.81 -29.67 32.81
C ALA A 69 6.53 -30.37 31.65
N LEU A 70 7.60 -31.14 31.89
CA LEU A 70 8.26 -31.91 30.84
C LEU A 70 7.35 -32.97 30.21
N LYS A 71 6.54 -33.69 31.01
CA LYS A 71 5.55 -34.64 30.47
C LYS A 71 4.49 -33.94 29.62
N ILE A 72 4.00 -32.78 30.06
CA ILE A 72 3.07 -31.94 29.28
C ILE A 72 3.76 -31.44 28.02
N VAL A 73 5.02 -31.00 28.06
CA VAL A 73 5.79 -30.59 26.87
C VAL A 73 5.97 -31.76 25.91
N ILE A 74 6.28 -32.97 26.37
CA ILE A 74 6.39 -34.16 25.50
C ILE A 74 5.04 -34.44 24.83
N GLN A 75 3.96 -34.40 25.60
CA GLN A 75 2.59 -34.60 25.11
C GLN A 75 2.13 -33.48 24.16
N VAL A 76 2.52 -32.24 24.43
CA VAL A 76 2.31 -31.07 23.58
C VAL A 76 3.22 -31.12 22.38
N SER A 77 4.42 -31.70 22.43
CA SER A 77 5.32 -31.79 21.26
C SER A 77 4.95 -32.91 20.28
N LEU A 78 3.96 -33.74 20.64
CA LEU A 78 3.12 -34.49 19.69
C LEU A 78 2.07 -33.57 18.98
N TYR A 79 1.95 -32.31 19.39
CA TYR A 79 0.99 -31.25 19.00
C TYR A 79 1.59 -29.78 18.92
N ILE A 80 2.94 -29.63 18.99
CA ILE A 80 3.91 -28.50 19.09
C ILE A 80 3.54 -27.13 19.78
N ASP A 81 4.31 -26.69 20.82
CA ASP A 81 5.30 -25.53 20.90
C ASP A 81 5.67 -25.03 22.35
N SER A 82 6.84 -24.33 22.57
CA SER A 82 7.05 -23.19 23.54
C SER A 82 8.48 -22.51 23.67
N ASN A 83 8.43 -21.18 23.95
CA ASN A 83 9.28 -20.00 24.33
C ASN A 83 10.77 -19.97 24.83
N THR A 84 11.41 -18.77 24.66
CA THR A 84 12.81 -18.36 24.98
C THR A 84 13.02 -17.38 26.17
N LEU A 85 14.27 -17.33 26.70
CA LEU A 85 14.77 -16.49 27.82
C LEU A 85 15.88 -15.49 27.40
N VAL A 86 15.91 -14.31 28.03
CA VAL A 86 16.80 -13.15 27.77
C VAL A 86 18.23 -13.33 28.33
N ASP A 87 19.21 -12.72 27.64
CA ASP A 87 20.65 -12.69 27.95
C ASP A 87 21.01 -12.01 29.27
N GLN A 88 21.92 -12.63 30.02
CA GLN A 88 22.85 -11.97 30.93
C GLN A 88 24.27 -12.50 30.69
N ASP A 89 25.23 -11.57 30.66
CA ASP A 89 26.64 -11.82 30.38
C ASP A 89 27.26 -12.88 31.30
N LEU A 90 27.99 -13.82 30.70
CA LEU A 90 28.69 -14.91 31.38
C LEU A 90 29.85 -14.38 32.25
N LYS A 91 29.60 -14.20 33.54
CA LYS A 91 30.60 -14.43 34.59
C LYS A 91 30.24 -15.74 35.31
N SER A 92 31.17 -16.70 35.25
CA SER A 92 31.17 -18.02 35.91
C SER A 92 29.79 -18.63 36.15
N VAL A 93 29.29 -19.39 35.16
CA VAL A 93 28.09 -20.23 35.31
C VAL A 93 28.30 -21.17 36.51
N ASN A 94 27.38 -21.12 37.48
CA ASN A 94 27.36 -21.97 38.67
C ASN A 94 27.41 -23.46 38.28
N ASP A 95 28.23 -24.27 38.95
CA ASP A 95 28.41 -25.69 38.63
C ASP A 95 27.10 -26.49 38.79
N THR A 96 26.22 -26.08 39.71
CA THR A 96 24.86 -26.65 39.85
C THR A 96 24.00 -26.42 38.60
N ALA A 97 24.16 -25.27 37.93
CA ALA A 97 23.44 -24.97 36.70
C ALA A 97 23.97 -25.81 35.52
N LYS A 98 25.28 -26.09 35.49
CA LYS A 98 25.89 -26.98 34.48
C LYS A 98 25.40 -28.42 34.64
N GLU A 99 25.42 -28.95 35.87
CA GLU A 99 24.94 -30.29 36.17
C GLU A 99 23.43 -30.43 35.88
N THR A 100 22.63 -29.43 36.27
CA THR A 100 21.20 -29.38 35.94
C THR A 100 20.99 -29.40 34.43
N CYS A 101 21.71 -28.56 33.68
CA CYS A 101 21.64 -28.50 32.23
C CYS A 101 22.00 -29.86 31.60
N LEU A 102 23.09 -30.49 32.04
CA LEU A 102 23.54 -31.79 31.53
C LEU A 102 22.49 -32.89 31.79
N ASN A 103 21.88 -32.90 32.98
CA ASN A 103 20.79 -33.82 33.32
C ASN A 103 19.56 -33.63 32.43
N TRP A 104 19.23 -32.40 32.04
CA TRP A 104 18.16 -32.14 31.08
C TRP A 104 18.51 -32.68 29.69
N PHE A 105 19.72 -32.46 29.20
CA PHE A 105 20.17 -33.01 27.92
C PHE A 105 20.11 -34.55 27.89
N PHE A 106 20.53 -35.24 28.96
CA PHE A 106 20.41 -36.70 29.05
C PHE A 106 18.95 -37.18 29.06
N LYS A 107 18.07 -36.49 29.80
CA LYS A 107 16.64 -36.81 29.82
C LYS A 107 16.00 -36.61 28.45
N ILE A 108 16.33 -35.53 27.74
CA ILE A 108 15.81 -35.26 26.40
C ILE A 108 16.33 -36.30 25.39
N ALA A 109 17.61 -36.66 25.46
CA ALA A 109 18.18 -37.70 24.62
C ALA A 109 17.48 -39.07 24.78
N SER A 110 16.91 -39.35 25.96
CA SER A 110 16.18 -40.59 26.24
C SER A 110 14.75 -40.66 25.67
N ILE A 111 14.22 -39.54 25.14
CA ILE A 111 12.91 -39.52 24.46
C ILE A 111 13.01 -40.36 23.18
N ARG A 112 12.08 -41.31 23.00
CA ARG A 112 12.09 -42.26 21.88
C ARG A 112 11.56 -41.64 20.60
N GLU A 113 10.54 -40.80 20.71
CA GLU A 113 9.88 -40.15 19.59
C GLU A 113 10.75 -39.01 19.04
N LEU A 114 11.01 -39.04 17.73
CA LEU A 114 11.92 -38.08 17.09
C LEU A 114 11.42 -36.64 17.16
N ILE A 115 10.15 -36.40 16.84
CA ILE A 115 9.56 -35.05 16.75
C ILE A 115 9.60 -34.36 18.13
N PRO A 116 9.05 -34.96 19.21
CA PRO A 116 9.18 -34.44 20.57
C PRO A 116 10.62 -34.15 20.97
N ARG A 117 11.51 -35.12 20.77
CA ARG A 117 12.93 -34.97 21.12
C ARG A 117 13.56 -33.77 20.40
N PHE A 118 13.30 -33.64 19.10
CA PHE A 118 13.84 -32.55 18.28
C PHE A 118 13.40 -31.18 18.78
N TYR A 119 12.09 -30.97 18.99
CA TYR A 119 11.58 -29.66 19.41
C TYR A 119 12.05 -29.27 20.80
N VAL A 120 12.05 -30.21 21.75
CA VAL A 120 12.53 -29.94 23.12
C VAL A 120 14.02 -29.65 23.13
N GLU A 121 14.81 -30.41 22.35
CA GLU A 121 16.25 -30.17 22.24
C GLU A 121 16.56 -28.82 21.55
N ALA A 122 15.81 -28.46 20.52
CA ALA A 122 15.94 -27.16 19.86
C ALA A 122 15.56 -26.01 20.80
N ALA A 123 14.49 -26.14 21.59
CA ALA A 123 14.06 -25.10 22.54
C ALA A 123 15.13 -24.77 23.59
N ILE A 124 15.88 -25.78 24.05
CA ILE A 124 16.97 -25.59 25.02
C ILE A 124 18.34 -25.36 24.36
N LEU A 125 18.43 -25.12 23.05
CA LEU A 125 19.70 -24.98 22.33
C LEU A 125 20.58 -23.88 22.92
N LYS A 126 19.99 -22.78 23.41
CA LYS A 126 20.71 -21.68 24.09
C LYS A 126 21.42 -22.15 25.37
N CYS A 127 20.88 -23.15 26.06
CA CYS A 127 21.45 -23.72 27.28
C CYS A 127 22.75 -24.51 27.04
N ASN A 128 23.08 -24.86 25.78
CA ASN A 128 24.39 -25.44 25.47
C ASN A 128 25.57 -24.53 25.84
N LYS A 129 25.35 -23.20 25.91
CA LYS A 129 26.37 -22.25 26.40
C LYS A 129 26.84 -22.56 27.83
N PHE A 130 26.00 -23.22 28.64
CA PHE A 130 26.35 -23.63 30.00
C PHE A 130 27.31 -24.84 30.01
N LEU A 131 27.29 -25.67 28.97
CA LEU A 131 28.08 -26.90 28.88
C LEU A 131 29.39 -26.69 28.16
N SER A 132 29.37 -26.02 27.00
CA SER A 132 30.57 -25.73 26.23
C SER A 132 30.44 -24.48 25.37
N LYS A 133 31.57 -23.84 25.08
CA LYS A 133 31.63 -22.66 24.20
C LYS A 133 31.36 -23.02 22.73
N THR A 134 31.66 -24.25 22.32
CA THR A 134 31.47 -24.77 20.94
C THR A 134 30.20 -25.59 20.77
N GLY A 135 29.48 -25.91 21.85
CA GLY A 135 28.37 -26.87 21.82
C GLY A 135 27.26 -26.49 20.85
N ILE A 136 26.97 -25.20 20.69
CA ILE A 136 25.99 -24.74 19.71
C ILE A 136 26.45 -25.03 18.26
N SER A 137 27.74 -24.88 17.98
CA SER A 137 28.33 -25.13 16.66
C SER A 137 28.29 -26.60 16.25
N GLU A 138 28.24 -27.52 17.21
CA GLU A 138 28.14 -28.96 16.97
C GLU A 138 26.67 -29.44 17.00
N CYS A 139 25.88 -28.93 17.95
CA CYS A 139 24.47 -29.30 18.10
C CYS A 139 23.61 -28.81 16.92
N LEU A 140 23.85 -27.63 16.36
CA LEU A 140 23.02 -27.07 15.29
C LEU A 140 23.12 -27.88 13.97
N PRO A 141 24.32 -28.27 13.48
CA PRO A 141 24.43 -29.23 12.37
C PRO A 141 23.83 -30.60 12.66
N ARG A 142 23.97 -31.11 13.90
CA ARG A 142 23.36 -32.39 14.30
C ARG A 142 21.83 -32.33 14.27
N LEU A 143 21.24 -31.27 14.83
CA LEU A 143 19.79 -31.02 14.78
C LEU A 143 19.30 -30.93 13.33
N THR A 144 20.07 -30.26 12.46
CA THR A 144 19.78 -30.20 11.01
C THR A 144 19.77 -31.60 10.38
N ALA A 145 20.74 -32.45 10.70
CA ALA A 145 20.78 -33.82 10.20
C ALA A 145 19.63 -34.70 10.74
N MET A 146 19.19 -34.47 11.99
CA MET A 146 18.06 -35.21 12.58
C MET A 146 16.74 -34.96 11.87
N ILE A 147 16.53 -33.76 11.30
CA ILE A 147 15.30 -33.45 10.56
C ILE A 147 15.11 -34.34 9.32
N ARG A 148 16.20 -34.89 8.77
CA ARG A 148 16.14 -35.86 7.65
C ARG A 148 15.37 -37.14 8.00
N GLY A 149 15.23 -37.46 9.29
CA GLY A 149 14.47 -38.60 9.77
C GLY A 149 12.95 -38.35 9.88
N ILE A 150 12.48 -37.12 9.63
CA ILE A 150 11.04 -36.81 9.61
C ILE A 150 10.48 -37.22 8.24
N GLY A 151 9.60 -38.21 8.23
CA GLY A 151 9.04 -38.78 6.99
C GLY A 151 7.99 -37.89 6.30
N ASP A 152 7.31 -37.03 7.04
CA ASP A 152 6.33 -36.09 6.48
C ASP A 152 7.03 -34.80 6.01
N PRO A 153 6.96 -34.45 4.70
CA PRO A 153 7.67 -33.31 4.15
C PRO A 153 7.17 -31.95 4.68
N LEU A 154 5.89 -31.84 5.07
CA LEU A 154 5.30 -30.62 5.59
C LEU A 154 5.77 -30.40 7.03
N VAL A 155 5.69 -31.43 7.87
CA VAL A 155 6.23 -31.37 9.24
C VAL A 155 7.73 -31.09 9.22
N ALA A 156 8.45 -31.70 8.27
CA ALA A 156 9.89 -31.50 8.15
C ALA A 156 10.27 -30.07 7.72
N VAL A 157 9.47 -29.37 6.89
CA VAL A 157 9.77 -27.97 6.52
C VAL A 157 9.54 -27.02 7.69
N TYR A 158 8.49 -27.23 8.49
CA TYR A 158 8.24 -26.42 9.69
C TYR A 158 9.26 -26.66 10.80
N ALA A 159 9.72 -27.91 10.97
CA ALA A 159 10.84 -28.22 11.85
C ALA A 159 12.13 -27.49 11.44
N ARG A 160 12.40 -27.38 10.12
CA ARG A 160 13.51 -26.59 9.57
C ARG A 160 13.34 -25.10 9.84
N ALA A 161 12.15 -24.55 9.61
CA ALA A 161 11.85 -23.15 9.87
C ALA A 161 12.03 -22.79 11.35
N TYR A 162 11.56 -23.64 12.26
CA TYR A 162 11.75 -23.48 13.70
C TYR A 162 13.25 -23.51 14.07
N LEU A 163 14.01 -24.47 13.54
CA LEU A 163 15.45 -24.54 13.79
C LEU A 163 16.19 -23.31 13.26
N CYS A 164 15.80 -22.78 12.10
CA CYS A 164 16.39 -21.55 11.55
C CYS A 164 16.11 -20.34 12.46
N ARG A 165 14.89 -20.23 12.98
CA ARG A 165 14.52 -19.18 13.96
C ARG A 165 15.40 -19.25 15.21
N VAL A 166 15.47 -20.42 15.84
CA VAL A 166 16.27 -20.61 17.06
C VAL A 166 17.76 -20.43 16.76
N GLY A 167 18.24 -20.91 15.62
CA GLY A 167 19.62 -20.74 15.17
C GLY A 167 20.01 -19.27 15.02
N MET A 168 19.15 -18.45 14.40
CA MET A 168 19.36 -17.01 14.27
C MET A 168 19.34 -16.27 15.61
N GLU A 169 18.50 -16.72 16.56
CA GLU A 169 18.44 -16.13 17.91
C GLU A 169 19.69 -16.46 18.73
N VAL A 170 20.20 -17.69 18.65
CA VAL A 170 21.27 -18.18 19.52
C VAL A 170 22.66 -17.96 18.94
N ALA A 171 22.82 -18.12 17.62
CA ALA A 171 24.10 -18.06 16.92
C ALA A 171 23.96 -17.52 15.48
N PRO A 172 23.69 -16.21 15.29
CA PRO A 172 23.48 -15.60 13.98
C PRO A 172 24.74 -15.61 13.08
N HIS A 173 25.91 -15.91 13.64
CA HIS A 173 27.17 -16.04 12.91
C HIS A 173 27.33 -17.41 12.22
N LEU A 174 26.60 -18.45 12.65
CA LEU A 174 26.68 -19.81 12.09
C LEU A 174 25.82 -19.99 10.83
N LYS A 175 25.96 -19.07 9.88
CA LYS A 175 25.15 -19.07 8.64
C LYS A 175 25.34 -20.30 7.78
N GLU A 176 26.53 -20.90 7.76
CA GLU A 176 26.79 -22.12 6.98
C GLU A 176 25.89 -23.29 7.41
N SER A 177 25.57 -23.38 8.70
CA SER A 177 24.65 -24.40 9.21
C SER A 177 23.22 -24.18 8.73
N LEU A 178 22.78 -22.91 8.64
CA LEU A 178 21.47 -22.54 8.11
C LEU A 178 21.38 -22.76 6.60
N ASN A 179 22.45 -22.43 5.85
CA ASN A 179 22.54 -22.73 4.43
C ASN A 179 22.44 -24.24 4.17
N LYS A 180 23.17 -25.05 4.97
CA LYS A 180 23.08 -26.51 4.90
C LYS A 180 21.67 -27.02 5.20
N ASN A 181 20.96 -26.40 6.14
CA ASN A 181 19.57 -26.77 6.45
C ASN A 181 18.64 -26.62 5.23
N PHE A 182 18.74 -25.50 4.52
CA PHE A 182 17.98 -25.28 3.29
C PHE A 182 18.44 -26.18 2.15
N PHE A 183 19.75 -26.38 1.98
CA PHE A 183 20.26 -27.28 0.95
C PHE A 183 19.84 -28.74 1.18
N ASP A 184 19.76 -29.20 2.44
CA ASP A 184 19.20 -30.50 2.78
C ASP A 184 17.70 -30.57 2.44
N PHE A 185 16.95 -29.47 2.60
CA PHE A 185 15.55 -29.39 2.15
C PHE A 185 15.42 -29.54 0.63
N LEU A 186 16.28 -28.88 -0.16
CA LEU A 186 16.29 -28.99 -1.62
C LEU A 186 16.48 -30.43 -2.10
N LEU A 187 17.27 -31.25 -1.39
CA LEU A 187 17.44 -32.68 -1.71
C LEU A 187 16.14 -33.48 -1.51
N THR A 188 15.36 -33.13 -0.49
CA THR A 188 14.07 -33.77 -0.18
C THR A 188 12.89 -33.13 -0.93
N PHE A 189 13.10 -32.05 -1.69
CA PHE A 189 12.04 -31.29 -2.35
C PHE A 189 11.19 -32.14 -3.31
N LYS A 190 11.75 -33.18 -3.93
CA LYS A 190 10.99 -34.09 -4.79
C LYS A 190 9.91 -34.88 -4.04
N GLN A 191 10.06 -35.10 -2.73
CA GLN A 191 9.11 -35.84 -1.90
C GLN A 191 7.75 -35.14 -1.79
N MET A 192 7.73 -33.80 -1.97
CA MET A 192 6.52 -32.98 -2.05
C MET A 192 5.50 -33.46 -3.07
N HIS A 193 6.00 -34.01 -4.18
CA HIS A 193 5.20 -34.49 -5.31
C HIS A 193 5.22 -36.01 -5.39
N GLY A 194 5.69 -36.70 -4.33
CA GLY A 194 5.77 -38.16 -4.31
C GLY A 194 4.40 -38.83 -4.22
N ASP A 195 4.31 -40.06 -4.73
CA ASP A 195 3.05 -40.82 -4.83
C ASP A 195 2.34 -40.97 -3.48
N THR A 196 3.09 -41.13 -2.38
CA THR A 196 2.52 -41.25 -1.03
C THR A 196 1.73 -40.01 -0.62
N VAL A 197 2.27 -38.81 -0.91
CA VAL A 197 1.62 -37.53 -0.58
C VAL A 197 0.42 -37.32 -1.49
N GLN A 198 0.54 -37.61 -2.79
CA GLN A 198 -0.59 -37.51 -3.72
C GLN A 198 -1.75 -38.43 -3.31
N ASN A 199 -1.45 -39.67 -2.91
CA ASN A 199 -2.47 -40.61 -2.42
C ASN A 199 -3.17 -40.11 -1.15
N GLN A 200 -2.43 -39.49 -0.22
CA GLN A 200 -3.02 -38.88 0.98
C GLN A 200 -3.91 -37.68 0.64
N LEU A 201 -3.45 -36.81 -0.27
CA LEU A 201 -4.21 -35.65 -0.74
C LEU A 201 -5.53 -36.05 -1.41
N VAL A 202 -5.54 -37.14 -2.18
CA VAL A 202 -6.76 -37.69 -2.78
C VAL A 202 -7.74 -38.16 -1.70
N VAL A 203 -7.26 -38.86 -0.67
CA VAL A 203 -8.10 -39.32 0.45
C VAL A 203 -8.68 -38.15 1.25
N GLN A 204 -7.92 -37.05 1.37
CA GLN A 204 -8.30 -35.86 2.12
C GLN A 204 -9.02 -34.80 1.27
N CYS A 205 -9.27 -35.09 -0.02
CA CYS A 205 -9.91 -34.17 -0.98
C CYS A 205 -9.23 -32.80 -1.07
N VAL A 206 -7.90 -32.75 -1.06
CA VAL A 206 -7.13 -31.51 -1.19
C VAL A 206 -6.36 -31.45 -2.48
N GLU A 207 -6.51 -30.33 -3.17
CA GLU A 207 -5.79 -30.05 -4.41
C GLU A 207 -4.32 -29.71 -4.14
N ILE A 208 -3.44 -30.14 -5.06
CA ILE A 208 -1.99 -29.90 -4.98
C ILE A 208 -1.65 -28.40 -4.82
N PRO A 209 -2.25 -27.43 -5.55
CA PRO A 209 -1.95 -26.02 -5.36
C PRO A 209 -2.21 -25.54 -3.93
N SER A 210 -3.35 -25.91 -3.35
CA SER A 210 -3.70 -25.59 -1.96
C SER A 210 -2.69 -26.18 -0.98
N TYR A 211 -2.26 -27.42 -1.19
CA TYR A 211 -1.21 -28.04 -0.38
C TYR A 211 0.14 -27.32 -0.49
N LEU A 212 0.56 -26.92 -1.70
CA LEU A 212 1.82 -26.21 -1.91
C LEU A 212 1.85 -24.84 -1.22
N THR A 213 0.69 -24.16 -1.10
CA THR A 213 0.64 -22.87 -0.35
C THR A 213 0.99 -23.03 1.13
N LEU A 214 0.77 -24.20 1.73
CA LEU A 214 1.12 -24.48 3.13
C LEU A 214 2.64 -24.44 3.39
N TYR A 215 3.44 -24.58 2.34
CA TYR A 215 4.90 -24.55 2.43
C TYR A 215 5.48 -23.14 2.33
N SER A 216 4.77 -22.19 1.68
CA SER A 216 5.28 -20.83 1.46
C SER A 216 5.75 -20.18 2.76
N PRO A 217 4.96 -20.13 3.86
CA PRO A 217 5.38 -19.45 5.08
C PRO A 217 6.67 -20.01 5.68
N ALA A 218 6.82 -21.34 5.67
CA ALA A 218 8.01 -22.00 6.21
C ALA A 218 9.24 -21.75 5.33
N ILE A 219 9.10 -21.87 4.01
CA ILE A 219 10.19 -21.63 3.05
C ILE A 219 10.60 -20.16 3.07
N ASP A 220 9.64 -19.24 3.07
CA ASP A 220 9.87 -17.80 3.14
C ASP A 220 10.64 -17.43 4.41
N TRP A 221 10.27 -18.00 5.56
CA TRP A 221 10.97 -17.76 6.81
C TRP A 221 12.41 -18.32 6.81
N ILE A 222 12.61 -19.54 6.30
CA ILE A 222 13.95 -20.14 6.17
C ILE A 222 14.83 -19.25 5.29
N LEU A 223 14.30 -18.83 4.14
CA LEU A 223 15.04 -17.98 3.19
C LEU A 223 15.29 -16.59 3.75
N GLN A 224 14.37 -15.98 4.49
CA GLN A 224 14.61 -14.71 5.19
C GLN A 224 15.76 -14.81 6.20
N CYS A 225 15.82 -15.90 6.97
CA CYS A 225 16.93 -16.17 7.89
C CYS A 225 18.27 -16.25 7.16
N ILE A 226 18.28 -16.90 5.99
CA ILE A 226 19.50 -17.09 5.19
C ILE A 226 19.90 -15.78 4.48
N ALA A 227 18.93 -15.07 3.90
CA ALA A 227 19.13 -13.85 3.14
C ALA A 227 19.57 -12.66 4.02
N TYR A 228 19.29 -12.70 5.33
CA TYR A 228 19.69 -11.64 6.27
C TYR A 228 21.21 -11.38 6.21
N ARG A 229 21.65 -10.25 5.63
CA ARG A 229 23.06 -9.92 5.38
C ARG A 229 23.81 -10.96 4.55
N ALA A 230 23.15 -11.62 3.59
CA ALA A 230 23.78 -12.58 2.70
C ALA A 230 24.67 -11.89 1.65
N PRO A 231 25.79 -12.51 1.24
CA PRO A 231 26.56 -12.07 0.08
C PRO A 231 25.84 -12.42 -1.22
N GLU A 232 26.13 -11.67 -2.29
CA GLU A 232 25.51 -11.84 -3.61
C GLU A 232 25.76 -13.22 -4.23
N VAL A 233 26.90 -13.84 -3.90
CA VAL A 233 27.30 -15.18 -4.39
C VAL A 233 26.32 -16.26 -3.95
N LEU A 234 25.73 -16.12 -2.76
CA LEU A 234 24.77 -17.09 -2.23
C LEU A 234 23.50 -17.15 -3.08
N LEU A 235 23.06 -16.01 -3.62
CA LEU A 235 21.91 -16.00 -4.53
C LEU A 235 22.21 -16.80 -5.81
N THR A 236 23.42 -16.68 -6.36
CA THR A 236 23.81 -17.42 -7.57
C THR A 236 23.80 -18.92 -7.31
N GLU A 237 24.35 -19.34 -6.18
CA GLU A 237 24.33 -20.74 -5.77
C GLU A 237 22.91 -21.27 -5.58
N MET A 238 22.03 -20.48 -4.93
CA MET A 238 20.63 -20.85 -4.75
C MET A 238 19.89 -20.99 -6.09
N MET A 239 20.07 -20.04 -7.00
CA MET A 239 19.47 -20.10 -8.34
C MET A 239 19.92 -21.36 -9.08
N GLU A 240 21.22 -21.66 -9.10
CA GLU A 240 21.78 -22.85 -9.76
C GLU A 240 21.24 -24.17 -9.18
N ARG A 241 21.05 -24.24 -7.86
CA ARG A 241 20.45 -25.41 -7.20
C ARG A 241 18.95 -25.52 -7.48
N CYS A 242 18.22 -24.40 -7.50
CA CYS A 242 16.80 -24.37 -7.84
C CYS A 242 16.54 -24.73 -9.30
N LYS A 243 17.43 -24.37 -10.24
CA LYS A 243 17.33 -24.77 -11.66
C LYS A 243 17.33 -26.29 -11.86
N LYS A 244 18.03 -27.03 -10.99
CA LYS A 244 18.14 -28.50 -11.08
C LYS A 244 16.90 -29.24 -10.55
N LEU A 245 15.95 -28.52 -9.95
CA LEU A 245 14.74 -29.07 -9.37
C LEU A 245 13.56 -28.83 -10.32
N GLY A 246 12.76 -29.87 -10.56
CA GLY A 246 11.45 -29.73 -11.20
C GLY A 246 10.45 -29.05 -10.24
N ASN A 247 9.43 -28.39 -10.78
CA ASN A 247 8.42 -27.65 -10.02
C ASN A 247 9.01 -26.62 -9.04
N ASN A 248 10.09 -25.95 -9.46
CA ASN A 248 10.82 -24.95 -8.66
C ASN A 248 10.12 -23.58 -8.55
N ALA A 249 8.95 -23.41 -9.17
CA ALA A 249 8.23 -22.13 -9.19
C ALA A 249 7.96 -21.58 -7.77
N LEU A 250 7.50 -22.41 -6.83
CA LEU A 250 7.31 -21.99 -5.43
C LEU A 250 8.62 -21.49 -4.81
N LEU A 251 9.71 -22.24 -4.97
CA LEU A 251 11.04 -21.87 -4.45
C LEU A 251 11.54 -20.56 -5.06
N LEU A 252 11.32 -20.38 -6.36
CA LEU A 252 11.72 -19.18 -7.07
C LEU A 252 10.97 -17.95 -6.55
N ASN A 253 9.67 -18.09 -6.28
CA ASN A 253 8.87 -17.03 -5.67
C ASN A 253 9.40 -16.63 -4.29
N SER A 254 9.70 -17.62 -3.45
CA SER A 254 10.24 -17.38 -2.11
C SER A 254 11.65 -16.78 -2.13
N VAL A 255 12.49 -17.20 -3.07
CA VAL A 255 13.83 -16.58 -3.28
C VAL A 255 13.69 -15.12 -3.69
N MET A 256 12.80 -14.80 -4.63
CA MET A 256 12.53 -13.42 -5.04
C MET A 256 11.94 -12.57 -3.90
N SER A 257 11.24 -13.18 -2.95
CA SER A 257 10.63 -12.45 -1.83
C SER A 257 11.59 -12.23 -0.65
N ALA A 258 12.60 -13.10 -0.50
CA ALA A 258 13.50 -13.08 0.66
C ALA A 258 14.81 -12.32 0.42
N PHE A 259 15.35 -12.35 -0.80
CA PHE A 259 16.60 -11.65 -1.12
C PHE A 259 16.37 -10.16 -1.38
N ARG A 260 17.44 -9.37 -1.25
CA ARG A 260 17.35 -7.92 -1.50
C ARG A 260 17.03 -7.66 -2.97
N ALA A 261 16.16 -6.68 -3.22
CA ALA A 261 15.70 -6.32 -4.55
C ALA A 261 16.85 -5.97 -5.51
N GLU A 262 17.95 -5.37 -5.04
CA GLU A 262 19.08 -5.00 -5.92
C GLU A 262 19.76 -6.21 -6.54
N PHE A 263 19.84 -7.33 -5.80
CA PHE A 263 20.42 -8.57 -6.28
C PHE A 263 19.55 -9.24 -7.34
N ILE A 264 18.23 -9.10 -7.19
CA ILE A 264 17.24 -9.68 -8.12
C ILE A 264 17.17 -8.82 -9.38
N ALA A 265 17.15 -7.49 -9.26
CA ALA A 265 17.12 -6.56 -10.37
C ALA A 265 18.34 -6.71 -11.30
N ALA A 266 19.53 -6.87 -10.71
CA ALA A 266 20.78 -7.09 -11.45
C ALA A 266 20.78 -8.36 -12.32
N ARG A 267 19.96 -9.37 -12.00
CA ARG A 267 19.89 -10.68 -12.70
C ARG A 267 18.49 -10.99 -13.20
N SER A 268 17.70 -9.96 -13.41
CA SER A 268 16.30 -10.07 -13.84
C SER A 268 16.13 -10.90 -15.11
N MET A 269 17.08 -10.82 -16.06
CA MET A 269 17.08 -11.66 -17.26
C MET A 269 17.23 -13.16 -16.97
N ASP A 270 18.07 -13.54 -16.01
CA ASP A 270 18.21 -14.94 -15.59
C ASP A 270 16.92 -15.45 -14.94
N PHE A 271 16.28 -14.63 -14.11
CA PHE A 271 14.97 -14.95 -13.52
C PHE A 271 13.89 -15.12 -14.59
N ILE A 272 13.84 -14.24 -15.60
CA ILE A 272 12.89 -14.38 -16.71
C ILE A 272 13.12 -15.70 -17.47
N GLY A 273 14.38 -16.08 -17.71
CA GLY A 273 14.72 -17.38 -18.32
C GLY A 273 14.18 -18.54 -17.48
N MET A 274 14.46 -18.53 -16.18
CA MET A 274 13.99 -19.56 -15.25
C MET A 274 12.46 -19.64 -15.18
N ILE A 275 11.75 -18.50 -15.10
CA ILE A 275 10.28 -18.46 -15.01
C ILE A 275 9.63 -19.06 -16.26
N LYS A 276 10.24 -18.88 -17.45
CA LYS A 276 9.74 -19.46 -18.70
C LYS A 276 9.89 -20.98 -18.76
N GLU A 277 10.97 -21.49 -18.18
CA GLU A 277 11.29 -22.92 -18.11
C GLU A 277 10.45 -23.66 -17.04
N CYS A 278 9.83 -22.94 -16.09
CA CYS A 278 8.96 -23.55 -15.09
C CYS A 278 7.70 -24.17 -15.69
N ASP A 279 7.28 -25.32 -15.17
CA ASP A 279 5.98 -25.92 -15.44
C ASP A 279 4.86 -25.20 -14.67
N GLU A 280 3.67 -25.06 -15.29
CA GLU A 280 2.50 -24.38 -14.69
C GLU A 280 1.70 -25.28 -13.73
N SER A 281 2.11 -26.53 -13.53
CA SER A 281 1.35 -27.56 -12.81
C SER A 281 1.29 -27.38 -11.29
N GLY A 282 2.17 -26.56 -10.70
CA GLY A 282 2.24 -26.35 -9.25
C GLY A 282 1.95 -24.92 -8.80
N PHE A 283 2.63 -23.94 -9.39
CA PHE A 283 2.53 -22.53 -8.99
C PHE A 283 2.38 -21.64 -10.23
N PRO A 284 1.40 -20.73 -10.27
CA PRO A 284 1.13 -19.93 -11.46
C PRO A 284 2.29 -19.00 -11.83
N LYS A 285 2.68 -18.99 -13.13
CA LYS A 285 3.73 -18.11 -13.64
C LYS A 285 3.44 -16.63 -13.45
N HIS A 286 2.17 -16.23 -13.47
CA HIS A 286 1.79 -14.83 -13.28
C HIS A 286 2.22 -14.29 -11.91
N LEU A 287 2.18 -15.11 -10.86
CA LEU A 287 2.66 -14.73 -9.53
C LEU A 287 4.17 -14.51 -9.51
N LEU A 288 4.94 -15.29 -10.29
CA LEU A 288 6.39 -15.10 -10.42
C LEU A 288 6.72 -13.78 -11.13
N PHE A 289 6.03 -13.47 -12.23
CA PHE A 289 6.20 -12.19 -12.92
C PHE A 289 5.77 -11.01 -12.05
N ARG A 290 4.73 -11.17 -11.22
CA ARG A 290 4.33 -10.17 -10.24
C ARG A 290 5.43 -9.92 -9.20
N SER A 291 5.98 -10.98 -8.59
CA SER A 291 7.07 -10.88 -7.61
C SER A 291 8.35 -10.28 -8.23
N LEU A 292 8.68 -10.62 -9.47
CA LEU A 292 9.78 -9.99 -10.20
C LEU A 292 9.52 -8.49 -10.40
N GLY A 293 8.32 -8.12 -10.84
CA GLY A 293 7.93 -6.71 -11.02
C GLY A 293 8.02 -5.90 -9.72
N LEU A 294 7.63 -6.48 -8.58
CA LEU A 294 7.72 -5.80 -7.28
C LEU A 294 9.18 -5.51 -6.90
N ASN A 295 10.08 -6.46 -7.15
CA ASN A 295 11.51 -6.25 -6.93
C ASN A 295 12.09 -5.17 -7.86
N LEU A 296 11.64 -5.14 -9.12
CA LEU A 296 12.07 -4.13 -10.09
C LEU A 296 11.51 -2.73 -9.80
N ALA A 297 10.37 -2.62 -9.11
CA ALA A 297 9.88 -1.33 -8.61
C ALA A 297 10.76 -0.80 -7.46
N MET A 298 11.30 -1.69 -6.63
CA MET A 298 12.16 -1.33 -5.51
C MET A 298 13.61 -1.04 -5.91
N ALA A 299 14.14 -1.72 -6.94
CA ALA A 299 15.51 -1.56 -7.39
C ALA A 299 15.62 -1.61 -8.91
N ASP A 300 16.47 -0.75 -9.46
CA ASP A 300 16.57 -0.57 -10.90
C ASP A 300 17.49 -1.64 -11.53
N PRO A 301 17.08 -2.32 -12.61
CA PRO A 301 17.93 -3.23 -13.35
C PRO A 301 18.94 -2.47 -14.26
N PRO A 302 19.97 -3.17 -14.78
CA PRO A 302 20.93 -2.60 -15.72
C PRO A 302 20.25 -1.94 -16.93
N GLU A 303 20.72 -0.74 -17.33
CA GLU A 303 20.03 0.06 -18.35
C GLU A 303 19.88 -0.64 -19.69
N CYS A 304 20.90 -1.42 -20.08
CA CYS A 304 20.93 -2.17 -21.33
C CYS A 304 19.82 -3.22 -21.41
N ASP A 305 19.42 -3.79 -20.27
CA ASP A 305 18.47 -4.90 -20.21
C ASP A 305 17.03 -4.42 -20.04
N ARG A 306 16.80 -3.15 -19.65
CA ARG A 306 15.48 -2.63 -19.25
C ARG A 306 14.38 -2.93 -20.25
N LEU A 307 14.61 -2.64 -21.53
CA LEU A 307 13.63 -2.84 -22.61
C LEU A 307 13.38 -4.32 -22.88
N GLN A 308 14.43 -5.15 -22.81
CA GLN A 308 14.31 -6.59 -23.03
C GLN A 308 13.53 -7.24 -21.89
N ILE A 309 13.78 -6.86 -20.64
CA ILE A 309 13.03 -7.29 -19.45
C ILE A 309 11.54 -7.01 -19.64
N LEU A 310 11.17 -5.78 -20.01
CA LEU A 310 9.78 -5.41 -20.24
C LEU A 310 9.15 -6.26 -21.34
N ASN A 311 9.81 -6.38 -22.50
CA ASN A 311 9.28 -7.12 -23.63
C ASN A 311 9.09 -8.61 -23.30
N GLU A 312 10.05 -9.24 -22.64
CA GLU A 312 9.97 -10.65 -22.30
C GLU A 312 8.92 -10.95 -21.22
N ALA A 313 8.77 -10.07 -20.23
CA ALA A 313 7.70 -10.19 -19.24
C ALA A 313 6.32 -9.92 -19.87
N TRP A 314 6.18 -8.84 -20.63
CA TRP A 314 4.90 -8.43 -21.21
C TRP A 314 4.36 -9.44 -22.24
N LYS A 315 5.24 -10.13 -22.97
CA LYS A 315 4.88 -11.26 -23.86
C LYS A 315 4.12 -12.38 -23.15
N VAL A 316 4.37 -12.59 -21.85
CA VAL A 316 3.67 -13.59 -21.04
C VAL A 316 2.43 -12.99 -20.39
N ILE A 317 2.56 -11.79 -19.80
CA ILE A 317 1.46 -11.12 -19.09
C ILE A 317 0.27 -10.86 -20.02
N THR A 318 0.49 -10.39 -21.26
CA THR A 318 -0.58 -10.10 -22.23
C THR A 318 -1.33 -11.36 -22.72
N LYS A 319 -0.85 -12.57 -22.40
CA LYS A 319 -1.50 -13.84 -22.76
C LYS A 319 -2.42 -14.37 -21.65
N LEU A 320 -2.43 -13.73 -20.48
CA LEU A 320 -3.25 -14.15 -19.35
C LEU A 320 -4.73 -13.94 -19.67
N LYS A 321 -5.52 -15.02 -19.62
CA LYS A 321 -6.95 -15.00 -19.95
C LYS A 321 -7.82 -14.50 -18.80
N ASN A 322 -7.39 -14.73 -17.56
CA ASN A 322 -8.13 -14.29 -16.37
C ASN A 322 -7.84 -12.80 -16.12
N PRO A 323 -8.86 -11.92 -16.15
CA PRO A 323 -8.66 -10.48 -15.92
C PRO A 323 -8.05 -10.15 -14.57
N GLN A 324 -8.36 -10.92 -13.51
CA GLN A 324 -7.83 -10.68 -12.17
C GLN A 324 -6.33 -11.01 -12.08
N ASP A 325 -5.90 -12.13 -12.66
CA ASP A 325 -4.48 -12.50 -12.68
C ASP A 325 -3.67 -11.53 -13.54
N TYR A 326 -4.27 -11.05 -14.64
CA TYR A 326 -3.69 -10.02 -15.51
C TYR A 326 -3.49 -8.69 -14.77
N ILE A 327 -4.56 -8.14 -14.16
CA ILE A 327 -4.50 -6.80 -13.56
C ILE A 327 -3.54 -6.76 -12.37
N ASN A 328 -3.48 -7.84 -11.57
CA ASN A 328 -2.54 -7.96 -10.45
C ASN A 328 -1.07 -7.94 -10.90
N CYS A 329 -0.78 -8.36 -12.15
CA CYS A 329 0.55 -8.21 -12.74
C CYS A 329 0.72 -6.81 -13.36
N ALA A 330 -0.25 -6.35 -14.14
CA ALA A 330 -0.19 -5.06 -14.83
C ALA A 330 0.00 -3.89 -13.85
N GLU A 331 -0.69 -3.89 -12.71
CA GLU A 331 -0.56 -2.89 -11.65
C GLU A 331 0.89 -2.69 -11.18
N VAL A 332 1.63 -3.79 -11.07
CA VAL A 332 3.03 -3.77 -10.63
C VAL A 332 3.94 -3.31 -11.77
N TRP A 333 3.75 -3.87 -12.96
CA TRP A 333 4.61 -3.59 -14.11
C TRP A 333 4.42 -2.19 -14.70
N VAL A 334 3.26 -1.55 -14.52
CA VAL A 334 3.05 -0.14 -14.88
C VAL A 334 4.04 0.77 -14.14
N GLU A 335 4.37 0.46 -12.90
CA GLU A 335 5.33 1.27 -12.15
C GLU A 335 6.71 1.25 -12.80
N TYR A 336 7.15 0.05 -13.18
CA TYR A 336 8.40 -0.16 -13.90
C TYR A 336 8.41 0.56 -15.26
N THR A 337 7.28 0.52 -16.00
CA THR A 337 7.19 1.24 -17.27
C THR A 337 7.23 2.76 -17.08
N CYS A 338 6.56 3.27 -16.06
CA CYS A 338 6.54 4.69 -15.77
C CYS A 338 7.89 5.25 -15.32
N ARG A 339 8.69 4.46 -14.59
CA ARG A 339 9.99 4.88 -14.08
C ARG A 339 11.07 4.97 -15.17
N HIS A 340 11.08 4.02 -16.11
CA HIS A 340 12.20 3.82 -17.03
C HIS A 340 11.93 4.17 -18.49
N PHE A 341 10.67 4.32 -18.88
CA PHE A 341 10.30 4.50 -20.29
C PHE A 341 9.51 5.78 -20.51
N THR A 342 9.21 6.04 -21.78
CA THR A 342 8.54 7.27 -22.20
C THR A 342 7.03 7.09 -22.24
N LYS A 343 6.32 8.17 -22.60
CA LYS A 343 4.88 8.16 -22.83
C LYS A 343 4.41 7.07 -23.80
N ARG A 344 5.26 6.64 -24.75
CA ARG A 344 4.89 5.66 -25.78
C ARG A 344 4.66 4.28 -25.18
N GLU A 345 5.57 3.82 -24.32
CA GLU A 345 5.48 2.51 -23.68
C GLU A 345 4.32 2.49 -22.68
N VAL A 346 4.14 3.55 -21.90
CA VAL A 346 2.99 3.70 -20.98
C VAL A 346 1.67 3.67 -21.74
N ASN A 347 1.55 4.38 -22.85
CA ASN A 347 0.35 4.36 -23.70
C ASN A 347 0.07 2.97 -24.28
N THR A 348 1.12 2.20 -24.59
CA THR A 348 0.99 0.81 -25.07
C THR A 348 0.48 -0.12 -23.98
N VAL A 349 1.01 0.01 -22.75
CA VAL A 349 0.53 -0.74 -21.59
C VAL A 349 -0.92 -0.38 -21.26
N LEU A 350 -1.27 0.91 -21.24
CA LEU A 350 -2.64 1.35 -21.01
C LEU A 350 -3.61 0.81 -22.08
N ALA A 351 -3.21 0.80 -23.35
CA ALA A 351 -4.01 0.19 -24.41
C ALA A 351 -4.32 -1.29 -24.12
N ASP A 352 -3.33 -2.04 -23.64
CA ASP A 352 -3.47 -3.45 -23.33
C ASP A 352 -4.34 -3.67 -22.08
N VAL A 353 -4.21 -2.82 -21.06
CA VAL A 353 -5.07 -2.88 -19.87
C VAL A 353 -6.53 -2.61 -20.25
N ILE A 354 -6.80 -1.58 -21.07
CA ILE A 354 -8.16 -1.32 -21.57
C ILE A 354 -8.70 -2.55 -22.31
N LYS A 355 -7.90 -3.15 -23.20
CA LYS A 355 -8.29 -4.32 -23.98
C LYS A 355 -8.66 -5.53 -23.11
N HIS A 356 -7.94 -5.79 -22.02
CA HIS A 356 -8.19 -6.96 -21.15
C HIS A 356 -9.31 -6.72 -20.13
N MET A 357 -9.54 -5.48 -19.72
CA MET A 357 -10.48 -5.16 -18.65
C MET A 357 -11.86 -4.73 -19.15
N THR A 358 -11.97 -4.31 -20.42
CA THR A 358 -13.26 -3.94 -21.04
C THR A 358 -14.21 -5.13 -21.26
N PRO A 359 -13.75 -6.32 -21.72
CA PRO A 359 -14.62 -7.48 -21.86
C PRO A 359 -15.32 -7.83 -20.54
N ASP A 360 -16.60 -8.19 -20.63
CA ASP A 360 -17.45 -8.59 -19.49
C ASP A 360 -17.50 -7.58 -18.34
N ARG A 361 -17.09 -6.33 -18.56
CA ARG A 361 -16.96 -5.28 -17.54
C ARG A 361 -16.07 -5.71 -16.36
N ALA A 362 -15.04 -6.49 -16.63
CA ALA A 362 -14.10 -6.98 -15.60
C ALA A 362 -13.41 -5.86 -14.79
N PHE A 363 -13.40 -4.63 -15.31
CA PHE A 363 -12.94 -3.45 -14.57
C PHE A 363 -13.72 -3.16 -13.28
N GLU A 364 -14.98 -3.60 -13.15
CA GLU A 364 -15.79 -3.32 -11.96
C GLU A 364 -15.24 -3.99 -10.69
N ASP A 365 -14.69 -5.20 -10.85
CA ASP A 365 -14.09 -5.97 -9.77
C ASP A 365 -12.65 -5.55 -9.47
N ALA A 366 -12.04 -4.71 -10.33
CA ALA A 366 -10.63 -4.34 -10.28
C ALA A 366 -10.38 -2.84 -10.11
N TYR A 367 -11.38 -2.08 -9.66
CA TYR A 367 -11.23 -0.65 -9.40
C TYR A 367 -10.05 -0.27 -8.49
N PRO A 368 -9.74 -1.00 -7.40
CA PRO A 368 -8.59 -0.69 -6.55
C PRO A 368 -7.25 -0.73 -7.32
N GLN A 369 -7.04 -1.76 -8.15
CA GLN A 369 -5.83 -1.93 -8.94
C GLN A 369 -5.74 -0.88 -10.06
N LEU A 370 -6.86 -0.57 -10.72
CA LEU A 370 -6.92 0.50 -11.73
C LEU A 370 -6.63 1.88 -11.12
N HIS A 371 -7.11 2.13 -9.90
CA HIS A 371 -6.79 3.35 -9.17
C HIS A 371 -5.30 3.44 -8.82
N SER A 372 -4.70 2.33 -8.35
CA SER A 372 -3.25 2.22 -8.11
C SER A 372 -2.43 2.51 -9.36
N ILE A 373 -2.87 2.03 -10.54
CA ILE A 373 -2.26 2.35 -11.85
C ILE A 373 -2.26 3.87 -12.11
N ILE A 374 -3.39 4.57 -11.90
CA ILE A 374 -3.43 6.03 -12.04
C ILE A 374 -2.46 6.71 -11.09
N GLN A 375 -2.48 6.33 -9.81
CA GLN A 375 -1.61 6.92 -8.79
C GLN A 375 -0.13 6.78 -9.15
N LYS A 376 0.27 5.62 -9.67
CA LYS A 376 1.64 5.39 -10.15
C LYS A 376 1.96 6.28 -11.35
N ILE A 377 1.09 6.37 -12.34
CA ILE A 377 1.31 7.22 -13.53
C ILE A 377 1.49 8.69 -13.13
N ILE A 378 0.59 9.26 -12.32
CA ILE A 378 0.68 10.68 -11.91
C ILE A 378 1.84 10.96 -10.94
N THR A 379 2.39 9.93 -10.28
CA THR A 379 3.58 10.06 -9.43
C THR A 379 4.86 10.24 -10.24
N TYR A 380 4.95 9.66 -11.44
CA TYR A 380 6.15 9.74 -12.29
C TYR A 380 6.01 10.72 -13.47
N PHE A 381 4.79 10.90 -14.00
CA PHE A 381 4.51 11.85 -15.09
C PHE A 381 3.93 13.15 -14.56
N HIS A 382 4.79 14.17 -14.44
CA HIS A 382 4.40 15.50 -13.97
C HIS A 382 4.00 16.47 -15.09
N ASP A 383 4.31 16.15 -16.36
CA ASP A 383 3.86 16.94 -17.50
C ASP A 383 2.44 16.54 -17.90
N PHE A 384 1.47 17.30 -17.41
CA PHE A 384 0.05 17.07 -17.69
C PHE A 384 -0.33 17.34 -19.15
N SER A 385 0.41 18.17 -19.89
CA SER A 385 0.15 18.36 -21.34
C SER A 385 0.40 17.06 -22.09
N VAL A 386 1.54 16.42 -21.79
CA VAL A 386 1.91 15.13 -22.38
C VAL A 386 0.96 14.02 -21.92
N LEU A 387 0.57 14.01 -20.65
CA LEU A 387 -0.32 12.99 -20.08
C LEU A 387 -1.73 13.05 -20.71
N PHE A 388 -2.35 14.23 -20.76
CA PHE A 388 -3.69 14.38 -21.35
C PHE A 388 -3.69 14.26 -22.87
N SER A 389 -2.56 14.50 -23.53
CA SER A 389 -2.39 14.24 -24.96
C SER A 389 -2.17 12.76 -25.29
N ALA A 390 -2.02 11.88 -24.30
CA ALA A 390 -1.87 10.46 -24.53
C ALA A 390 -3.20 9.82 -24.96
N GLU A 391 -3.19 9.18 -26.13
CA GLU A 391 -4.39 8.63 -26.80
C GLU A 391 -5.20 7.68 -25.91
N LYS A 392 -4.57 6.95 -25.01
CA LYS A 392 -5.20 5.92 -24.17
C LYS A 392 -5.44 6.36 -22.74
N PHE A 393 -4.96 7.53 -22.32
CA PHE A 393 -5.14 8.00 -20.95
C PHE A 393 -6.59 8.38 -20.64
N LEU A 394 -7.23 9.21 -21.49
CA LEU A 394 -8.64 9.57 -21.31
C LEU A 394 -9.58 8.35 -21.45
N PRO A 395 -9.43 7.48 -22.47
CA PRO A 395 -10.21 6.24 -22.54
C PRO A 395 -10.05 5.33 -21.31
N PHE A 396 -8.85 5.29 -20.71
CA PHE A 396 -8.63 4.57 -19.47
C PHE A 396 -9.38 5.20 -18.29
N LEU A 397 -9.41 6.53 -18.19
CA LEU A 397 -10.22 7.23 -17.18
C LEU A 397 -11.73 7.00 -17.36
N ASP A 398 -12.20 6.85 -18.59
CA ASP A 398 -13.60 6.56 -18.88
C ASP A 398 -14.04 5.14 -18.45
N MET A 399 -13.11 4.26 -18.09
CA MET A 399 -13.42 2.95 -17.50
C MET A 399 -13.98 3.06 -16.07
N PHE A 400 -13.73 4.16 -15.37
CA PHE A 400 -14.28 4.40 -14.03
C PHE A 400 -15.76 4.80 -14.12
N GLN A 401 -16.64 3.81 -14.24
CA GLN A 401 -18.07 4.03 -14.40
C GLN A 401 -18.79 4.28 -13.07
N LYS A 402 -18.29 3.71 -11.96
CA LYS A 402 -18.84 3.94 -10.64
C LYS A 402 -18.50 5.35 -10.15
N GLU A 403 -19.53 6.18 -9.94
CA GLU A 403 -19.40 7.60 -9.60
C GLU A 403 -18.46 7.84 -8.40
N SER A 404 -18.64 7.10 -7.31
CA SER A 404 -17.80 7.27 -6.11
C SER A 404 -16.32 7.04 -6.39
N VAL A 405 -15.98 6.04 -7.22
CA VAL A 405 -14.59 5.72 -7.56
C VAL A 405 -14.02 6.75 -8.52
N ARG A 406 -14.82 7.16 -9.51
CA ARG A 406 -14.43 8.18 -10.49
C ARG A 406 -14.07 9.50 -9.82
N VAL A 407 -14.85 9.92 -8.83
CA VAL A 407 -14.60 11.13 -8.05
C VAL A 407 -13.27 11.05 -7.29
N GLU A 408 -12.97 9.91 -6.65
CA GLU A 408 -11.68 9.72 -5.95
C GLU A 408 -10.48 9.77 -6.91
N VAL A 409 -10.59 9.17 -8.10
CA VAL A 409 -9.55 9.26 -9.13
C VAL A 409 -9.38 10.71 -9.59
N CYS A 410 -10.47 11.44 -9.81
CA CYS A 410 -10.44 12.86 -10.16
C CYS A 410 -9.78 13.71 -9.05
N LYS A 411 -10.07 13.45 -7.78
CA LYS A 411 -9.42 14.10 -6.63
C LYS A 411 -7.90 13.87 -6.68
N CYS A 412 -7.46 12.62 -6.88
CA CYS A 412 -6.04 12.26 -6.98
C CYS A 412 -5.32 13.00 -8.13
N ILE A 413 -5.94 13.08 -9.31
CA ILE A 413 -5.39 13.81 -10.47
C ILE A 413 -5.25 15.31 -10.13
N MET A 414 -6.26 15.89 -9.49
CA MET A 414 -6.26 17.30 -9.12
C MET A 414 -5.22 17.63 -8.05
N GLU A 415 -5.07 16.78 -7.05
CA GLU A 415 -4.03 16.92 -6.02
C GLU A 415 -2.63 16.87 -6.63
N ALA A 416 -2.38 15.91 -7.52
CA ALA A 416 -1.12 15.83 -8.26
C ALA A 416 -0.88 17.08 -9.12
N PHE A 417 -1.90 17.56 -9.83
CA PHE A 417 -1.80 18.76 -10.65
C PHE A 417 -1.41 19.99 -9.82
N ILE A 418 -2.11 20.24 -8.71
CA ILE A 418 -1.84 21.40 -7.85
C ILE A 418 -0.45 21.31 -7.21
N LYS A 419 0.01 20.10 -6.88
CA LYS A 419 1.32 19.88 -6.26
C LYS A 419 2.49 20.08 -7.23
N HIS A 420 2.36 19.62 -8.47
CA HIS A 420 3.47 19.54 -9.41
C HIS A 420 3.49 20.69 -10.44
N GLN A 421 2.33 21.27 -10.78
CA GLN A 421 2.27 22.41 -11.69
C GLN A 421 2.68 23.69 -10.93
N GLN A 422 3.81 24.29 -11.30
CA GLN A 422 4.27 25.56 -10.70
C GLN A 422 3.87 26.79 -11.54
N ASP A 423 3.88 26.65 -12.87
CA ASP A 423 3.58 27.75 -13.78
C ASP A 423 2.12 27.76 -14.21
N ALA A 424 1.59 28.97 -14.43
CA ALA A 424 0.23 29.12 -14.94
C ALA A 424 0.12 28.55 -16.37
N THR A 425 -0.98 27.84 -16.64
CA THR A 425 -1.23 27.18 -17.91
C THR A 425 -2.27 27.91 -18.76
N LYS A 426 -2.07 27.85 -20.07
CA LYS A 426 -2.99 28.32 -21.12
C LYS A 426 -3.24 27.24 -22.19
N ASP A 427 -2.72 26.03 -21.97
CA ASP A 427 -2.81 24.93 -22.93
C ASP A 427 -4.26 24.43 -23.00
N PRO A 428 -4.94 24.53 -24.16
CA PRO A 428 -6.32 24.08 -24.31
C PRO A 428 -6.53 22.61 -23.94
N VAL A 429 -5.51 21.75 -24.12
CA VAL A 429 -5.61 20.32 -23.77
C VAL A 429 -5.74 20.16 -22.26
N ILE A 430 -4.86 20.80 -21.49
CA ILE A 430 -4.90 20.78 -20.03
C ILE A 430 -6.20 21.42 -19.53
N LEU A 431 -6.59 22.57 -20.10
CA LEU A 431 -7.78 23.29 -19.68
C LEU A 431 -9.04 22.46 -19.87
N ASN A 432 -9.27 21.89 -21.06
CA ASN A 432 -10.46 21.10 -21.34
C ASN A 432 -10.51 19.82 -20.50
N ALA A 433 -9.38 19.11 -20.36
CA ALA A 433 -9.32 17.89 -19.57
C ALA A 433 -9.56 18.15 -18.08
N LEU A 434 -8.92 19.16 -17.49
CA LEU A 434 -9.10 19.49 -16.08
C LEU A 434 -10.46 20.14 -15.78
N LEU A 435 -11.05 20.87 -16.73
CA LEU A 435 -12.44 21.31 -16.62
C LEU A 435 -13.39 20.11 -16.51
N HIS A 436 -13.21 19.07 -17.33
CA HIS A 436 -14.00 17.83 -17.24
C HIS A 436 -13.79 17.08 -15.93
N VAL A 437 -12.55 16.99 -15.45
CA VAL A 437 -12.22 16.40 -14.13
C VAL A 437 -12.89 17.19 -13.00
N CYS A 438 -12.77 18.52 -13.00
CA CYS A 438 -13.40 19.39 -12.01
C CYS A 438 -14.92 19.31 -12.06
N LYS A 439 -15.51 19.23 -13.26
CA LYS A 439 -16.95 19.05 -13.44
C LYS A 439 -17.43 17.74 -12.82
N THR A 440 -16.72 16.64 -13.08
CA THR A 440 -17.04 15.33 -12.51
C THR A 440 -17.05 15.37 -10.97
N MET A 441 -16.07 16.05 -10.36
CA MET A 441 -16.05 16.24 -8.91
C MET A 441 -17.20 17.13 -8.41
N HIS A 442 -17.53 18.20 -9.13
CA HIS A 442 -18.63 19.09 -8.76
C HIS A 442 -19.99 18.38 -8.83
N ASP A 443 -20.22 17.61 -9.89
CA ASP A 443 -21.52 16.96 -10.15
C ASP A 443 -21.84 15.88 -9.10
N SER A 444 -20.82 15.36 -8.39
CA SER A 444 -21.03 14.45 -7.25
C SER A 444 -21.54 15.13 -5.96
N VAL A 445 -21.55 16.47 -5.91
CA VAL A 445 -22.02 17.22 -4.74
C VAL A 445 -23.54 17.21 -4.71
N ASN A 446 -24.12 16.62 -3.67
CA ASN A 446 -25.56 16.52 -3.47
C ASN A 446 -25.97 16.99 -2.05
N ALA A 447 -27.27 16.90 -1.73
CA ALA A 447 -27.81 17.37 -0.46
C ALA A 447 -27.27 16.62 0.78
N LEU A 448 -26.72 15.42 0.59
CA LEU A 448 -26.16 14.58 1.66
C LEU A 448 -24.64 14.75 1.80
N THR A 449 -23.98 15.47 0.88
CA THR A 449 -22.53 15.73 0.94
C THR A 449 -22.19 16.59 2.15
N LEU A 450 -21.24 16.12 2.96
CA LEU A 450 -20.76 16.82 4.15
C LEU A 450 -20.08 18.14 3.78
N GLU A 451 -20.21 19.15 4.65
CA GLU A 451 -19.62 20.47 4.43
C GLU A 451 -18.09 20.42 4.28
N ASP A 452 -17.41 19.51 5.00
CA ASP A 452 -15.96 19.35 4.88
C ASP A 452 -15.54 18.76 3.52
N GLU A 453 -16.34 17.85 2.96
CA GLU A 453 -16.10 17.33 1.61
C GLU A 453 -16.34 18.40 0.54
N LYS A 454 -17.41 19.22 0.68
CA LYS A 454 -17.63 20.37 -0.21
C LYS A 454 -16.46 21.35 -0.17
N ARG A 455 -15.89 21.61 1.02
CA ARG A 455 -14.72 22.49 1.18
C ARG A 455 -13.48 21.90 0.50
N MET A 456 -13.24 20.61 0.64
CA MET A 456 -12.12 19.93 0.00
C MET A 456 -12.23 20.01 -1.53
N LEU A 457 -13.38 19.66 -2.09
CA LEU A 457 -13.63 19.74 -3.53
C LEU A 457 -13.48 21.17 -4.06
N ALA A 458 -14.03 22.14 -3.34
CA ALA A 458 -13.89 23.56 -3.68
C ALA A 458 -12.42 24.03 -3.61
N SER A 459 -11.63 23.52 -2.66
CA SER A 459 -10.20 23.82 -2.56
C SER A 459 -9.42 23.34 -3.80
N LEU A 460 -9.70 22.11 -4.26
CA LEU A 460 -9.08 21.55 -5.47
C LEU A 460 -9.46 22.34 -6.72
N ILE A 461 -10.75 22.64 -6.90
CA ILE A 461 -11.24 23.44 -8.05
C ILE A 461 -10.65 24.86 -8.01
N ASN A 462 -10.55 25.47 -6.83
CA ASN A 462 -9.92 26.78 -6.66
C ASN A 462 -8.42 26.75 -6.97
N GLY A 463 -7.74 25.65 -6.64
CA GLY A 463 -6.35 25.41 -7.04
C GLY A 463 -6.20 25.47 -8.56
N PHE A 464 -7.05 24.74 -9.29
CA PHE A 464 -7.08 24.79 -10.75
C PHE A 464 -7.35 26.20 -11.31
N ILE A 465 -8.41 26.86 -10.86
CA ILE A 465 -8.81 28.19 -11.35
C ILE A 465 -7.68 29.22 -11.20
N LYS A 466 -6.88 29.14 -10.13
CA LYS A 466 -5.73 30.03 -9.89
C LYS A 466 -4.57 29.77 -10.84
N MET A 467 -4.43 28.54 -11.35
CA MET A 467 -3.36 28.15 -12.28
C MET A 467 -3.69 28.50 -13.73
N VAL A 468 -4.93 28.86 -14.06
CA VAL A 468 -5.30 29.24 -15.42
C VAL A 468 -4.99 30.72 -15.68
N SER A 469 -4.07 31.00 -16.61
CA SER A 469 -3.73 32.36 -17.01
C SER A 469 -3.55 32.49 -18.52
N PHE A 470 -4.36 33.34 -19.15
CA PHE A 470 -4.22 33.74 -20.56
C PHE A 470 -3.31 34.97 -20.73
N GLY A 471 -2.59 35.38 -19.68
CA GLY A 471 -1.67 36.51 -19.71
C GLY A 471 -2.38 37.84 -19.98
N ARG A 472 -2.14 38.45 -21.16
CA ARG A 472 -2.73 39.75 -21.54
C ARG A 472 -4.06 39.63 -22.26
N ASP A 473 -4.52 38.42 -22.56
CA ASP A 473 -5.83 38.20 -23.15
C ASP A 473 -6.91 38.22 -22.06
N PHE A 474 -7.27 39.44 -21.66
CA PHE A 474 -8.24 39.67 -20.60
C PHE A 474 -9.65 39.19 -20.97
N GLU A 475 -10.02 39.22 -22.25
CA GLU A 475 -11.33 38.79 -22.73
C GLU A 475 -11.46 37.27 -22.62
N GLN A 476 -10.45 36.52 -23.06
CA GLN A 476 -10.43 35.06 -22.93
C GLN A 476 -10.44 34.63 -21.46
N GLN A 477 -9.69 35.31 -20.59
CA GLN A 477 -9.70 35.04 -19.15
C GLN A 477 -11.09 35.26 -18.52
N LEU A 478 -11.78 36.35 -18.89
CA LEU A 478 -13.13 36.60 -18.40
C LEU A 478 -14.12 35.55 -18.92
N SER A 479 -13.99 35.13 -20.19
CA SER A 479 -14.82 34.07 -20.77
C SER A 479 -14.67 32.75 -19.99
N PHE A 480 -13.44 32.37 -19.63
CA PHE A 480 -13.18 31.21 -18.78
C PHE A 480 -13.86 31.33 -17.41
N TYR A 481 -13.82 32.49 -16.76
CA TYR A 481 -14.51 32.70 -15.47
C TYR A 481 -16.04 32.65 -15.59
N VAL A 482 -16.59 33.10 -16.73
CA VAL A 482 -18.03 32.98 -17.03
C VAL A 482 -18.43 31.51 -17.16
N GLU A 483 -17.65 30.71 -17.88
CA GLU A 483 -17.86 29.28 -18.01
C GLU A 483 -17.74 28.57 -16.65
N ALA A 484 -16.67 28.83 -15.90
CA ALA A 484 -16.46 28.26 -14.58
C ALA A 484 -17.60 28.57 -13.59
N ARG A 485 -18.15 29.79 -13.62
CA ARG A 485 -19.32 30.16 -12.81
C ARG A 485 -20.55 29.34 -13.16
N SER A 486 -20.79 29.12 -14.45
CA SER A 486 -21.96 28.35 -14.89
C SER A 486 -21.85 26.88 -14.50
N MET A 487 -20.63 26.34 -14.50
CA MET A 487 -20.36 24.94 -14.21
C MET A 487 -20.29 24.62 -12.72
N PHE A 488 -19.75 25.53 -11.89
CA PHE A 488 -19.51 25.28 -10.46
C PHE A 488 -20.48 26.03 -9.53
N CYS A 489 -21.73 26.19 -9.95
CA CYS A 489 -22.71 27.05 -9.29
C CYS A 489 -23.10 26.61 -7.87
N ASN A 490 -22.94 25.32 -7.54
CA ASN A 490 -23.33 24.77 -6.23
C ASN A 490 -22.25 24.92 -5.15
N LEU A 491 -21.02 25.32 -5.53
CA LEU A 491 -19.90 25.46 -4.60
C LEU A 491 -19.62 26.94 -4.32
N GLU A 492 -20.19 27.45 -3.21
CA GLU A 492 -19.98 28.84 -2.79
C GLU A 492 -18.51 29.26 -2.68
N PRO A 493 -17.58 28.45 -2.11
CA PRO A 493 -16.18 28.87 -2.04
C PRO A 493 -15.52 29.07 -3.41
N VAL A 494 -16.02 28.40 -4.45
CA VAL A 494 -15.58 28.60 -5.84
C VAL A 494 -16.13 29.91 -6.39
N LEU A 495 -17.41 30.20 -6.17
CA LEU A 495 -18.01 31.48 -6.58
C LEU A 495 -17.34 32.68 -5.92
N VAL A 496 -17.02 32.58 -4.63
CA VAL A 496 -16.25 33.60 -3.89
C VAL A 496 -14.89 33.83 -4.54
N GLN A 497 -14.15 32.76 -4.87
CA GLN A 497 -12.86 32.85 -5.54
C GLN A 497 -12.97 33.47 -6.93
N LEU A 498 -13.99 33.12 -7.72
CA LEU A 498 -14.22 33.70 -9.05
C LEU A 498 -14.47 35.22 -8.97
N VAL A 499 -15.26 35.69 -8.00
CA VAL A 499 -15.49 37.13 -7.80
C VAL A 499 -14.17 37.85 -7.44
N HIS A 500 -13.33 37.25 -6.60
CA HIS A 500 -12.00 37.79 -6.32
C HIS A 500 -11.09 37.82 -7.55
N SER A 501 -11.05 36.74 -8.34
CA SER A 501 -10.25 36.66 -9.56
C SER A 501 -10.70 37.69 -10.62
N VAL A 502 -12.01 37.91 -10.79
CA VAL A 502 -12.53 38.93 -11.72
C VAL A 502 -12.24 40.35 -11.24
N ASN A 503 -12.31 40.61 -9.93
CA ASN A 503 -11.90 41.89 -9.35
C ASN A 503 -10.41 42.15 -9.55
N GLN A 504 -9.56 41.13 -9.40
CA GLN A 504 -8.14 41.22 -9.71
C GLN A 504 -7.91 41.51 -11.20
N LEU A 505 -8.62 40.82 -12.10
CA LEU A 505 -8.53 41.04 -13.54
C LEU A 505 -8.84 42.49 -13.95
N ALA A 506 -9.88 43.09 -13.33
CA ALA A 506 -10.22 44.50 -13.52
C ALA A 506 -9.10 45.44 -13.02
N MET A 507 -8.48 45.14 -11.88
CA MET A 507 -7.36 45.92 -11.35
C MET A 507 -6.07 45.76 -12.16
N GLU A 508 -5.80 44.58 -12.71
CA GLU A 508 -4.69 44.35 -13.64
C GLU A 508 -4.89 45.12 -14.94
N THR A 509 -6.11 45.15 -15.46
CA THR A 509 -6.48 45.98 -16.62
C THR A 509 -6.20 47.45 -16.34
N ARG A 510 -6.56 47.95 -15.15
CA ARG A 510 -6.24 49.32 -14.70
C ARG A 510 -4.74 49.58 -14.68
N LYS A 511 -3.96 48.64 -14.14
CA LYS A 511 -2.50 48.73 -14.02
C LYS A 511 -1.84 48.83 -15.39
N VAL A 512 -2.29 48.02 -16.35
CA VAL A 512 -1.79 48.05 -17.74
C VAL A 512 -2.14 49.38 -18.42
N MET A 513 -3.36 49.88 -18.20
CA MET A 513 -3.84 51.14 -18.79
C MET A 513 -3.41 52.39 -18.02
N LYS A 514 -2.63 52.25 -16.94
CA LYS A 514 -2.21 53.34 -16.02
C LYS A 514 -3.37 54.24 -15.57
N GLY A 515 -4.56 53.66 -15.41
CA GLY A 515 -5.77 54.37 -15.01
C GLY A 515 -6.58 55.04 -16.12
N ASN A 516 -6.05 55.14 -17.35
CA ASN A 516 -6.76 55.76 -18.48
C ASN A 516 -7.34 54.70 -19.42
N HIS A 517 -8.62 54.37 -19.24
CA HIS A 517 -9.28 53.34 -20.02
C HIS A 517 -9.70 53.85 -21.41
N SER A 518 -9.39 53.07 -22.45
CA SER A 518 -10.03 53.20 -23.77
C SER A 518 -11.51 52.76 -23.72
N ARG A 519 -12.32 53.14 -24.72
CA ARG A 519 -13.74 52.73 -24.82
C ARG A 519 -13.94 51.21 -24.69
N LYS A 520 -13.03 50.41 -25.27
CA LYS A 520 -13.04 48.94 -25.19
C LYS A 520 -12.72 48.46 -23.77
N THR A 521 -11.62 48.94 -23.18
CA THR A 521 -11.22 48.52 -21.82
C THR A 521 -12.20 48.97 -20.73
N ALA A 522 -12.85 50.12 -20.91
CA ALA A 522 -13.92 50.57 -20.03
C ALA A 522 -15.16 49.67 -20.15
N ALA A 523 -15.49 49.19 -21.36
CA ALA A 523 -16.56 48.23 -21.56
C ALA A 523 -16.23 46.87 -20.92
N PHE A 524 -14.98 46.42 -21.04
CA PHE A 524 -14.47 45.22 -20.40
C PHE A 524 -14.58 45.28 -18.86
N VAL A 525 -14.09 46.36 -18.23
CA VAL A 525 -14.21 46.52 -16.77
C VAL A 525 -15.67 46.56 -16.32
N ARG A 526 -16.57 47.19 -17.10
CA ARG A 526 -18.02 47.13 -16.83
C ARG A 526 -18.57 45.70 -16.91
N ALA A 527 -18.06 44.85 -17.81
CA ALA A 527 -18.42 43.45 -17.87
C ALA A 527 -17.92 42.67 -16.63
N CYS A 528 -16.70 42.94 -16.15
CA CYS A 528 -16.18 42.37 -14.90
C CYS A 528 -17.07 42.74 -13.69
N VAL A 529 -17.44 44.02 -13.56
CA VAL A 529 -18.33 44.48 -12.49
C VAL A 529 -19.71 43.85 -12.60
N ALA A 530 -20.24 43.72 -13.83
CA ALA A 530 -21.51 43.05 -14.06
C ALA A 530 -21.47 41.57 -13.65
N PHE A 531 -20.37 40.86 -13.95
CA PHE A 531 -20.15 39.48 -13.50
C PHE A 531 -20.18 39.38 -11.97
N CYS A 532 -19.46 40.24 -11.24
CA CYS A 532 -19.49 40.24 -9.78
C CYS A 532 -20.92 40.49 -9.26
N PHE A 533 -21.64 41.44 -9.85
CA PHE A 533 -23.00 41.81 -9.43
C PHE A 533 -24.03 40.70 -9.59
N ILE A 534 -23.91 39.84 -10.61
CA ILE A 534 -24.82 38.70 -10.79
C ILE A 534 -24.38 37.45 -10.01
N THR A 535 -23.14 37.41 -9.53
CA THR A 535 -22.58 36.25 -8.81
C THR A 535 -22.72 36.39 -7.30
N ILE A 536 -22.53 37.59 -6.74
CA ILE A 536 -22.61 37.79 -5.29
C ILE A 536 -24.00 37.46 -4.71
N PRO A 537 -25.15 37.79 -5.36
CA PRO A 537 -26.47 37.45 -4.83
C PRO A 537 -26.72 35.96 -4.64
N SER A 538 -26.03 35.07 -5.37
CA SER A 538 -26.25 33.63 -5.30
C SER A 538 -25.58 32.96 -4.09
N LEU A 539 -24.83 33.70 -3.28
CA LEU A 539 -24.22 33.20 -2.05
C LEU A 539 -25.22 33.22 -0.89
N THR A 540 -25.25 32.19 -0.06
CA THR A 540 -26.08 32.16 1.16
C THR A 540 -25.48 33.02 2.27
N SER A 541 -24.15 33.04 2.42
CA SER A 541 -23.47 33.78 3.47
C SER A 541 -23.60 35.30 3.29
N ILE A 542 -24.39 35.94 4.16
CA ILE A 542 -24.59 37.39 4.20
C ILE A 542 -23.25 38.13 4.38
N PHE A 543 -22.36 37.60 5.22
CA PHE A 543 -21.06 38.21 5.46
C PHE A 543 -20.14 38.13 4.25
N ALA A 544 -20.13 36.99 3.54
CA ALA A 544 -19.39 36.86 2.29
C ALA A 544 -19.93 37.86 1.27
N ARG A 545 -21.26 37.98 1.14
CA ARG A 545 -21.92 38.95 0.26
C ARG A 545 -21.50 40.39 0.55
N LEU A 546 -21.61 40.83 1.80
CA LEU A 546 -21.23 42.19 2.22
C LEU A 546 -19.77 42.50 1.89
N ASN A 547 -18.84 41.60 2.22
CA ASN A 547 -17.43 41.78 1.95
C ASN A 547 -17.13 41.81 0.44
N LEU A 548 -17.76 40.94 -0.35
CA LEU A 548 -17.56 40.90 -1.80
C LEU A 548 -18.17 42.11 -2.50
N TYR A 549 -19.34 42.60 -2.05
CA TYR A 549 -19.91 43.84 -2.58
C TYR A 549 -19.02 45.04 -2.28
N LEU A 550 -18.46 45.13 -1.05
CA LEU A 550 -17.53 46.19 -0.70
C LEU A 550 -16.28 46.15 -1.58
N ASN A 551 -15.63 44.98 -1.70
CA ASN A 551 -14.43 44.82 -2.53
C ASN A 551 -14.71 45.15 -4.00
N SER A 552 -15.81 44.64 -4.56
CA SER A 552 -16.17 44.89 -5.96
C SER A 552 -16.55 46.36 -6.20
N GLY A 553 -17.18 47.01 -5.22
CA GLY A 553 -17.48 48.45 -5.24
C GLY A 553 -16.21 49.31 -5.23
N GLN A 554 -15.22 48.95 -4.42
CA GLN A 554 -13.92 49.62 -4.40
C GLN A 554 -13.18 49.48 -5.73
N VAL A 555 -13.21 48.30 -6.35
CA VAL A 555 -12.62 48.07 -7.68
C VAL A 555 -13.35 48.87 -8.76
N ALA A 556 -14.68 48.96 -8.71
CA ALA A 556 -15.45 49.76 -9.65
C ALA A 556 -15.14 51.27 -9.54
N LEU A 557 -15.01 51.77 -8.30
CA LEU A 557 -14.63 53.17 -8.02
C LEU A 557 -13.21 53.46 -8.53
N ALA A 558 -12.26 52.58 -8.22
CA ALA A 558 -10.88 52.65 -8.68
C ALA A 558 -10.76 52.77 -10.21
N ASN A 559 -11.62 52.08 -10.96
CA ASN A 559 -11.62 52.10 -12.43
C ASN A 559 -12.49 53.21 -13.05
N GLN A 560 -12.96 54.19 -12.24
CA GLN A 560 -13.81 55.30 -12.69
C GLN A 560 -15.09 54.83 -13.43
N CYS A 561 -15.55 53.62 -13.14
CA CYS A 561 -16.74 53.03 -13.77
C CYS A 561 -18.02 53.44 -13.03
N LEU A 562 -18.20 54.76 -12.83
CA LEU A 562 -19.33 55.36 -12.10
C LEU A 562 -20.65 55.35 -12.91
N SER A 563 -20.56 55.16 -14.22
CA SER A 563 -21.66 55.37 -15.17
C SER A 563 -22.74 54.28 -15.19
N GLN A 564 -22.84 53.44 -14.16
CA GLN A 564 -23.94 52.49 -14.02
C GLN A 564 -24.50 52.66 -12.60
N GLY A 565 -25.81 52.87 -12.46
CA GLY A 565 -26.53 52.92 -11.18
C GLY A 565 -26.36 51.68 -10.27
N LYS A 566 -25.51 50.72 -10.66
CA LYS A 566 -25.11 49.52 -9.91
C LYS A 566 -24.21 49.82 -8.71
N ILE A 567 -23.43 50.90 -8.68
CA ILE A 567 -22.72 51.32 -7.45
C ILE A 567 -23.73 51.76 -6.39
N GLY A 568 -24.75 52.54 -6.78
CA GLY A 568 -25.88 52.89 -5.92
C GLY A 568 -26.65 51.66 -5.43
N VAL A 569 -26.78 50.61 -6.26
CA VAL A 569 -27.36 49.33 -5.83
C VAL A 569 -26.41 48.52 -4.93
N CYS A 570 -25.09 48.54 -5.13
CA CYS A 570 -24.14 47.92 -4.19
C CYS A 570 -24.20 48.61 -2.81
N PHE A 571 -24.22 49.94 -2.77
CA PHE A 571 -24.39 50.71 -1.54
C PHE A 571 -25.76 50.48 -0.91
N ASN A 572 -26.85 50.48 -1.69
CA ASN A 572 -28.19 50.18 -1.20
C ASN A 572 -28.33 48.72 -0.74
N CYS A 573 -27.72 47.74 -1.41
CA CYS A 573 -27.71 46.34 -0.97
C CYS A 573 -26.89 46.16 0.31
N ILE A 574 -25.76 46.87 0.46
CA ILE A 574 -25.00 46.91 1.71
C ILE A 574 -25.86 47.51 2.82
N ILE A 575 -26.52 48.65 2.58
CA ILE A 575 -27.42 49.32 3.52
C ILE A 575 -28.59 48.40 3.90
N ILE A 576 -29.29 47.79 2.93
CA ILE A 576 -30.41 46.86 3.14
C ILE A 576 -29.97 45.63 3.93
N LEU A 577 -28.83 45.00 3.58
CA LEU A 577 -28.30 43.84 4.30
C LEU A 577 -27.82 44.22 5.72
N SER A 578 -27.30 45.43 5.92
CA SER A 578 -26.99 45.92 7.27
C SER A 578 -28.24 46.27 8.08
N CYS A 579 -29.31 46.78 7.44
CA CYS A 579 -30.58 47.11 8.10
C CYS A 579 -31.40 45.87 8.48
N GLN A 580 -31.42 44.81 7.65
CA GLN A 580 -32.06 43.52 7.98
C GLN A 580 -31.46 42.86 9.24
N LYS A 581 -30.24 43.23 9.64
CA LYS A 581 -29.55 42.65 10.79
C LYS A 581 -29.80 43.39 12.11
N THR A 582 -30.32 44.62 12.06
CA THR A 582 -30.62 45.41 13.27
C THR A 582 -31.75 44.81 14.11
N GLU A 583 -32.53 43.87 13.57
CA GLU A 583 -33.65 43.24 14.28
C GLU A 583 -33.35 41.89 14.95
N TYR A 584 -32.24 41.19 14.69
CA TYR A 584 -32.13 39.77 15.11
C TYR A 584 -30.90 39.29 15.90
N TYR A 585 -29.76 39.99 16.01
CA TYR A 585 -28.66 39.56 16.90
C TYR A 585 -27.78 40.76 17.32
N TYR A 586 -27.73 41.06 18.62
CA TYR A 586 -27.01 42.22 19.20
C TYR A 586 -25.49 42.01 19.37
N ASP A 587 -24.93 40.84 19.04
CA ASP A 587 -23.59 40.45 19.55
C ASP A 587 -22.44 40.39 18.52
N GLN A 588 -22.58 41.05 17.35
CA GLN A 588 -21.51 41.12 16.33
C GLN A 588 -21.24 42.54 15.80
N SER A 589 -21.37 43.56 16.66
CA SER A 589 -21.23 44.98 16.27
C SER A 589 -19.89 45.35 15.62
N ARG A 590 -18.78 44.68 16.00
CA ARG A 590 -17.43 45.00 15.49
C ARG A 590 -17.24 44.83 13.97
N GLY A 591 -17.94 43.89 13.35
CA GLY A 591 -17.84 43.64 11.90
C GLY A 591 -18.54 44.71 11.07
N CYS A 592 -19.79 45.02 11.42
CA CYS A 592 -20.60 46.03 10.72
C CYS A 592 -20.01 47.44 10.86
N THR A 593 -19.53 47.83 12.05
CA THR A 593 -18.91 49.17 12.24
C THR A 593 -17.64 49.35 11.40
N ARG A 594 -16.85 48.27 11.20
CA ARG A 594 -15.63 48.31 10.40
C ARG A 594 -15.93 48.40 8.90
N VAL A 595 -16.98 47.72 8.43
CA VAL A 595 -17.48 47.79 7.04
C VAL A 595 -18.04 49.19 6.75
N ILE A 596 -18.88 49.73 7.63
CA ILE A 596 -19.44 51.08 7.49
C ILE A 596 -18.34 52.15 7.50
N ARG A 597 -17.32 52.02 8.38
CA ARG A 597 -16.18 52.93 8.41
C ARG A 597 -15.38 52.90 7.10
N LYS A 598 -15.06 51.70 6.57
CA LYS A 598 -14.37 51.55 5.27
C LYS A 598 -15.20 52.06 4.10
N LEU A 599 -16.53 51.93 4.15
CA LEU A 599 -17.45 52.52 3.19
C LEU A 599 -17.33 54.05 3.18
N LEU A 600 -17.43 54.68 4.35
CA LEU A 600 -17.36 56.13 4.51
C LEU A 600 -15.99 56.68 4.09
N GLU A 601 -14.91 55.95 4.38
CA GLU A 601 -13.55 56.28 3.92
C GLU A 601 -13.42 56.16 2.39
N SER A 602 -14.01 55.12 1.77
CA SER A 602 -13.96 54.92 0.31
C SER A 602 -14.81 55.95 -0.44
N ILE A 603 -15.97 56.34 0.10
CA ILE A 603 -16.81 57.43 -0.44
C ILE A 603 -16.10 58.78 -0.33
N LYS A 604 -15.31 59.01 0.73
CA LYS A 604 -14.54 60.25 0.89
C LYS A 604 -13.29 60.33 -0.02
N ALA A 605 -12.79 59.20 -0.50
CA ALA A 605 -11.53 59.11 -1.26
C ALA A 605 -11.73 59.07 -2.79
N GLY A 606 -12.94 58.77 -3.27
CA GLY A 606 -13.34 58.95 -4.67
C GLY A 606 -14.01 60.30 -4.86
#